data_AF-A0A6L6ZSL1-F1
#
_entry.id   AF-A0A6L6ZSL1-F1
#
_cell.length_a   1.000
_cell.length_b   1.000
_cell.length_c   1.000
_cell.angle_alpha   90.00
_cell.angle_beta   90.00
_cell.angle_gamma   90.00
#
_symmetry.space_group_name_H-M   'P 1'
#
loop_
_entity.id
_entity.type
_entity.pdbx_description
1 polymer ?
#
loop_
_entity_poly.entity_id
_entity_poly.type
_entity_poly.pdbx_seq_one_letter_code
_entity_poly.pdbx_strand_id
1 'polypeptide(L)' 'MRLLFDDIEELVADIAVVFNWSPAEIFGMSPGEVVAWRERAAARAGNHNDE' A
#
# COMPACT_ATOMS: atom_id res chain seq x y z
N MET A 1 21.05 9.44 2.37
CA MET A 1 20.14 9.00 1.29
C MET A 1 19.70 7.56 1.58
N ARG A 2 18.88 7.33 2.61
CA ARG A 2 18.44 5.97 3.02
C ARG A 2 16.98 5.90 3.45
N LEU A 3 16.23 7.01 3.32
CA LEU A 3 14.88 7.15 3.86
C LEU A 3 13.81 6.93 2.78
N LEU A 4 14.04 7.40 1.55
CA LEU A 4 13.01 7.43 0.51
C LEU A 4 12.52 6.05 0.01
N PHE A 5 13.31 5.00 0.22
CA PHE A 5 12.93 3.63 -0.18
C PHE A 5 12.13 2.93 0.92
N ASP A 6 12.39 3.28 2.19
CA ASP A 6 11.68 2.73 3.35
C ASP A 6 10.19 3.14 3.30
N ASP A 7 9.92 4.38 2.89
CA ASP A 7 8.56 4.90 2.69
C ASP A 7 7.75 4.08 1.67
N ILE A 8 8.39 3.57 0.61
CA ILE A 8 7.70 2.76 -0.40
C ILE A 8 7.44 1.36 0.12
N GLU A 9 8.38 0.77 0.86
CA GLU A 9 8.19 -0.56 1.46
C GLU A 9 7.07 -0.55 2.52
N GLU A 10 6.99 0.51 3.33
CA GLU A 10 5.90 0.69 4.30
C GLU A 10 4.54 0.83 3.58
N LEU A 11 4.51 1.60 2.48
CA LEU A 11 3.32 1.76 1.64
C LEU A 11 2.84 0.43 1.03
N VAL A 12 3.79 -0.35 0.52
CA VAL A 12 3.52 -1.66 -0.09
C VAL A 12 3.03 -2.64 0.97
N ALA A 13 3.61 -2.61 2.18
CA ALA A 13 3.17 -3.43 3.30
C ALA A 13 1.73 -3.12 3.73
N ASP A 14 1.34 -1.85 3.76
CA ASP A 14 -0.03 -1.42 4.07
C ASP A 14 -1.04 -1.97 3.06
N ILE A 15 -0.75 -1.82 1.76
CA ILE A 15 -1.58 -2.38 0.68
C ILE A 15 -1.64 -3.91 0.75
N ALA A 16 -0.49 -4.57 0.98
CA ALA A 16 -0.39 -6.03 1.10
C ALA A 16 -1.26 -6.56 2.25
N VAL A 17 -1.26 -5.88 3.39
CA VAL A 17 -2.10 -6.20 4.55
C VAL A 17 -3.59 -6.01 4.24
N VAL A 18 -3.97 -4.89 3.63
CA VAL A 18 -5.38 -4.57 3.37
C VAL A 18 -6.01 -5.51 2.32
N PHE A 19 -5.23 -5.92 1.32
CA PHE A 19 -5.70 -6.75 0.22
C PHE A 19 -5.29 -8.24 0.33
N ASN A 20 -4.54 -8.61 1.37
CA ASN A 20 -3.95 -9.96 1.53
C ASN A 20 -3.12 -10.38 0.30
N TRP A 21 -2.41 -9.42 -0.32
CA TRP A 21 -1.57 -9.63 -1.49
C TRP A 21 -0.10 -9.75 -1.08
N SER A 22 0.71 -10.38 -1.93
CA SER A 22 2.15 -10.49 -1.67
C SER A 22 2.85 -9.17 -2.08
N PRO A 23 3.85 -8.68 -1.33
CA PRO A 23 4.62 -7.49 -1.70
C PRO A 23 5.22 -7.57 -3.11
N ALA A 24 5.60 -8.77 -3.56
CA ALA A 24 6.11 -9.03 -4.90
C ALA A 24 5.09 -8.73 -6.01
N GLU A 25 3.79 -8.92 -5.76
CA GLU A 25 2.73 -8.61 -6.71
C GLU A 25 2.58 -7.09 -6.87
N ILE A 26 2.78 -6.34 -5.80
CA ILE A 26 2.69 -4.87 -5.78
C ILE A 26 3.97 -4.24 -6.37
N PHE A 27 5.15 -4.81 -6.08
CA PHE A 27 6.42 -4.41 -6.68
C PHE A 27 6.48 -4.67 -8.19
N GLY A 28 5.68 -5.60 -8.70
CA GLY A 28 5.53 -5.84 -10.13
C GLY A 28 4.68 -4.79 -10.86
N MET A 29 3.97 -3.93 -10.12
CA MET A 29 3.10 -2.89 -10.68
C MET A 29 3.86 -1.58 -10.90
N SER A 30 3.33 -0.74 -11.79
CA SER A 30 3.89 0.60 -11.99
C SER A 30 3.69 1.44 -10.72
N PRO A 31 4.61 2.35 -10.36
CA PRO A 31 4.45 3.20 -9.17
C PRO A 31 3.15 4.02 -9.18
N GLY A 32 2.62 4.39 -10.36
CA GLY A 32 1.30 5.01 -10.48
C GLY A 32 0.14 4.09 -10.10
N GLU A 33 0.26 2.79 -10.33
CA GLU A 33 -0.72 1.79 -9.89
C GLU A 33 -0.65 1.57 -8.38
N VAL A 34 0.56 1.49 -7.81
CA VAL A 34 0.76 1.37 -6.36
C VAL A 34 0.11 2.54 -5.61
N VAL A 35 0.25 3.77 -6.13
CA VAL A 35 -0.41 4.96 -5.54
C VAL A 35 -1.93 4.86 -5.64
N ALA A 36 -2.48 4.38 -6.76
CA ALA A 36 -3.93 4.18 -6.89
C ALA A 36 -4.44 3.09 -5.92
N TRP A 37 -3.67 2.04 -5.67
CA TRP A 37 -4.00 1.00 -4.69
C TRP A 37 -3.85 1.48 -3.25
N ARG A 38 -2.86 2.33 -2.95
CA ARG A 38 -2.73 3.00 -1.65
C ARG A 38 -3.99 3.78 -1.29
N GLU A 39 -4.53 4.57 -2.20
CA GLU A 39 -5.75 5.34 -1.92
C GLU A 39 -6.94 4.44 -1.62
N ARG A 40 -7.03 3.28 -2.29
CA ARG A 40 -8.07 2.27 -2.05
C ARG A 40 -7.85 1.55 -0.70
N ALA A 41 -6.60 1.26 -0.36
CA ALA A 41 -6.22 0.68 0.93
C ALA A 41 -6.60 1.62 2.08
N ALA A 42 -6.22 2.90 1.96
CA ALA A 42 -6.54 3.95 2.92
C ALA A 42 -8.06 4.17 3.06
N ALA A 43 -8.81 4.15 1.96
CA ALA A 43 -10.27 4.23 2.01
C ALA A 43 -10.91 3.03 2.74
N ARG A 44 -10.36 1.84 2.59
CA ARG A 44 -10.86 0.61 3.24
C ARG A 44 -10.43 0.50 4.71
N ALA A 45 -9.22 0.96 5.03
CA ALA A 45 -8.70 1.05 6.40
C ALA A 45 -9.43 2.14 7.19
N GLY A 46 -9.76 3.28 6.56
CA GLY A 46 -10.53 4.36 7.17
C GLY A 46 -11.99 4.00 7.46
N ASN A 47 -12.57 3.04 6.74
CA ASN A 47 -13.94 2.52 6.99
C ASN A 47 -13.99 1.42 8.07
N HIS A 48 -12.87 1.11 8.74
CA HIS A 48 -12.89 0.26 9.94
C HIS A 48 -13.01 1.06 11.25
N ASN A 49 -13.29 2.37 11.15
CA ASN A 49 -13.51 3.26 12.29
C ASN A 49 -14.98 3.69 12.43
N ASP A 50 -15.92 2.87 11.96
CA ASP A 50 -17.35 3.03 12.26
C ASP A 50 -17.59 2.56 13.72
N GLU A 51 -17.38 3.47 14.67
CA GLU A 51 -18.08 3.50 15.97
C GLU A 51 -19.17 4.60 15.95
#